data_AF-M6YCS3-F1
#
_entry.id   AF-M6YCS3-F1
#
_cell.length_a   1.000
_cell.length_b   1.000
_cell.length_c   1.000
_cell.angle_alpha   90.00
_cell.angle_beta   90.00
_cell.angle_gamma   90.00
#
_symmetry.space_group_name_H-M   'P 1'
#
loop_
_entity.id
_entity.type
_entity.pdbx_description
1 polymer ?
#
loop_
_entity_poly.entity_id
_entity_poly.type
_entity_poly.pdbx_seq_one_letter_code
_entity_poly.pdbx_strand_id
1 'polypeptide(L)'
;MLYFLNIQKILYTGFLLSNISTLSVFAQEVHRAASTYRSSISLSEPRISDIKESLSSESPNFPNSLKLFFQELKGNYAIFYDWNGETVYYKYRINKFDKSKLRQVRKLSEGAAYEINGRWEGLIVFQVSTVPLFKKASEISLEEKKDKFSIPVFDLVGFKELALDEILY
;
A
#
# COMPACT_ATOMS: atom_id res chain seq x y z
N MET A 1 -35.17 65.76 -41.41
CA MET A 1 -35.99 64.99 -42.37
C MET A 1 -35.40 63.60 -42.44
N LEU A 2 -35.74 62.73 -41.48
CA LEU A 2 -36.78 61.70 -41.54
C LEU A 2 -36.52 60.53 -42.52
N TYR A 3 -36.09 59.40 -41.94
CA TYR A 3 -36.57 58.01 -42.09
C TYR A 3 -36.10 57.03 -43.20
N PHE A 4 -36.12 55.77 -42.72
CA PHE A 4 -36.19 54.44 -43.34
C PHE A 4 -34.85 53.77 -43.73
N LEU A 5 -34.34 52.79 -42.97
CA LEU A 5 -34.74 51.38 -42.76
C LEU A 5 -34.48 50.44 -43.96
N ASN A 6 -33.59 49.48 -43.66
CA ASN A 6 -33.69 48.03 -43.91
C ASN A 6 -33.20 47.37 -45.21
N ILE A 7 -32.24 46.47 -44.97
CA ILE A 7 -32.06 45.11 -45.51
C ILE A 7 -31.61 44.98 -46.97
N GLN A 8 -30.39 44.47 -47.15
CA GLN A 8 -30.22 43.17 -47.80
C GLN A 8 -28.90 42.49 -47.42
N LYS A 9 -29.04 41.22 -47.05
CA LYS A 9 -28.00 40.23 -46.75
C LYS A 9 -26.98 40.17 -47.89
N ILE A 10 -25.69 40.08 -47.57
CA ILE A 10 -24.76 39.23 -48.31
C ILE A 10 -23.78 38.60 -47.32
N LEU A 11 -23.78 37.27 -47.41
CA LEU A 11 -22.87 36.30 -46.83
C LEU A 11 -21.41 36.69 -47.13
N TYR A 12 -20.57 36.84 -46.11
CA TYR A 12 -19.13 36.61 -46.30
C TYR A 12 -18.62 35.77 -45.14
N THR A 13 -18.32 34.53 -45.51
CA THR A 13 -17.61 33.52 -44.75
C THR A 13 -16.24 34.05 -44.33
N GLY A 14 -15.94 33.98 -43.04
CA GLY A 14 -14.67 34.39 -42.47
C GLY A 14 -14.32 33.51 -41.28
N PHE A 15 -13.69 32.38 -41.60
CA PHE A 15 -12.70 31.63 -40.81
C PHE A 15 -12.37 32.21 -39.43
N LEU A 16 -12.59 31.44 -38.34
CA LEU A 16 -11.58 31.10 -37.33
C LEU A 16 -12.17 30.61 -36.00
N LEU A 17 -11.46 29.64 -35.42
CA LEU A 17 -11.45 29.21 -34.01
C LEU A 17 -12.64 28.34 -33.59
N SER A 18 -12.47 27.15 -33.01
CA SER A 18 -11.29 26.51 -32.45
C SER A 18 -11.60 25.02 -32.34
N ASN A 19 -10.65 24.18 -32.75
CA ASN A 19 -10.65 22.75 -32.47
C ASN A 19 -10.93 22.53 -30.98
N ILE A 20 -12.13 22.09 -30.63
CA ILE A 20 -12.36 21.43 -29.34
C ILE A 20 -11.78 20.02 -29.54
N SER A 21 -10.46 19.92 -29.38
CA SER A 21 -9.82 18.64 -29.14
C SER A 21 -10.40 18.14 -27.82
N THR A 22 -11.31 17.18 -27.93
CA THR A 22 -11.73 16.35 -26.81
C THR A 22 -10.46 15.77 -26.20
N LEU A 23 -9.99 16.36 -25.11
CA LEU A 23 -9.10 15.67 -24.19
C LEU A 23 -9.94 14.55 -23.59
N SER A 24 -9.97 13.44 -24.33
CA SER A 24 -10.15 12.12 -23.77
C SER A 24 -9.17 12.04 -22.60
N VAL A 25 -9.68 12.29 -21.40
CA VAL A 25 -9.07 11.75 -20.20
C VAL A 25 -9.25 10.26 -20.37
N PHE A 26 -8.31 9.63 -21.08
CA PHE A 26 -8.03 8.23 -20.86
C PHE A 26 -7.76 8.18 -19.36
N ALA A 27 -8.74 7.66 -18.62
CA ALA A 27 -8.47 7.04 -17.36
C ALA A 27 -7.29 6.13 -17.66
N GLN A 28 -6.11 6.49 -17.18
CA GLN A 28 -5.03 5.54 -17.02
C GLN A 28 -5.60 4.55 -16.01
N GLU A 29 -6.41 3.61 -16.49
CA GLU A 29 -6.71 2.39 -15.80
C GLU A 29 -5.33 1.78 -15.63
N VAL A 30 -4.76 2.04 -14.46
CA VAL A 30 -3.43 1.61 -14.13
C VAL A 30 -3.56 0.10 -14.05
N HIS A 31 -3.28 -0.58 -15.17
CA HIS A 31 -2.97 -1.99 -15.23
C HIS A 31 -1.66 -2.22 -14.45
N ARG A 32 -1.71 -2.00 -13.13
CA ARG A 32 -0.56 -2.05 -12.22
C ARG A 32 -0.19 -3.47 -11.82
N ALA A 33 -0.93 -4.49 -12.23
CA ALA A 33 -0.79 -5.82 -11.63
C ALA A 33 -0.97 -7.03 -12.57
N ALA A 34 -0.93 -6.86 -13.90
CA ALA A 34 -1.15 -7.97 -14.83
C ALA A 34 0.12 -8.53 -15.53
N SER A 35 1.32 -8.06 -15.20
CA SER A 35 2.58 -8.61 -15.75
C SER A 35 3.66 -8.47 -14.68
N THR A 36 4.34 -9.50 -14.20
CA THR A 36 4.94 -10.64 -14.88
C THR A 36 5.33 -11.64 -13.78
N TYR A 37 4.78 -12.86 -13.75
CA TYR A 37 5.28 -14.02 -13.00
C TYR A 37 6.06 -13.71 -11.69
N ARG A 38 5.36 -13.38 -10.59
CA ARG A 38 6.01 -13.09 -9.29
C ARG A 38 5.54 -14.08 -8.23
N SER A 39 6.41 -15.02 -7.88
CA SER A 39 6.51 -15.70 -6.58
C SER A 39 5.25 -15.71 -5.71
N SER A 40 4.56 -16.85 -5.65
CA SER A 40 3.37 -17.00 -4.84
C SER A 40 3.72 -17.31 -3.38
N ILE A 41 3.24 -16.48 -2.47
CA ILE A 41 3.00 -16.93 -1.10
C ILE A 41 1.92 -18.02 -1.20
N SER A 42 2.15 -19.19 -0.61
CA SER A 42 1.17 -20.28 -0.66
C SER A 42 -0.18 -19.84 -0.08
N LEU A 43 -1.29 -20.36 -0.62
CA LEU A 43 -2.60 -20.17 -0.01
C LEU A 43 -2.72 -20.81 1.38
N SER A 44 -1.84 -21.78 1.68
CA SER A 44 -1.75 -22.41 3.00
C SER A 44 -1.03 -21.54 4.05
N GLU A 45 -0.40 -20.43 3.63
CA GLU A 45 0.28 -19.54 4.56
C GLU A 45 -0.75 -18.78 5.40
N PRO A 46 -0.58 -18.73 6.74
CA PRO A 46 -1.55 -18.10 7.63
C PRO A 46 -1.72 -16.60 7.31
N ARG A 47 -2.98 -16.15 7.29
CA ARG A 47 -3.33 -14.74 7.13
C ARG A 47 -3.09 -13.96 8.41
N ILE A 48 -3.02 -12.64 8.32
CA ILE A 48 -2.86 -11.80 9.51
C ILE A 48 -4.06 -11.98 10.45
N SER A 49 -5.27 -12.15 9.91
CA SER A 49 -6.47 -12.51 10.67
C SER A 49 -6.30 -13.81 11.45
N ASP A 50 -5.76 -14.85 10.81
CA ASP A 50 -5.57 -16.17 11.41
C ASP A 50 -4.51 -16.09 12.52
N ILE A 51 -3.43 -15.33 12.28
CA ILE A 51 -2.39 -15.09 13.28
C ILE A 51 -2.98 -14.37 14.48
N LYS A 52 -3.75 -13.29 14.26
CA LYS A 52 -4.44 -12.56 15.34
C LYS A 52 -5.34 -13.51 16.14
N GLU A 53 -6.15 -14.33 15.47
CA GLU A 53 -7.04 -15.28 16.12
C GLU A 53 -6.27 -16.32 16.96
N SER A 54 -5.13 -16.79 16.45
CA SER A 54 -4.26 -17.76 17.14
C SER A 54 -3.57 -17.23 18.39
N LEU A 55 -3.50 -15.91 18.59
CA LEU A 55 -2.88 -15.33 19.78
C LEU A 55 -3.62 -15.76 21.05
N SER A 56 -2.85 -16.17 22.06
CA SER A 56 -3.38 -16.63 23.35
C SER A 56 -2.55 -16.07 24.51
N SER A 57 -2.95 -16.33 25.75
CA SER A 57 -2.14 -16.00 26.92
C SER A 57 -0.78 -16.72 26.93
N GLU A 58 -0.72 -17.92 26.34
CA GLU A 58 0.50 -18.74 26.24
C GLU A 58 1.40 -18.31 25.08
N SER A 59 0.80 -17.83 23.98
CA SER A 59 1.52 -17.27 22.83
C SER A 59 0.97 -15.88 22.49
N PRO A 60 1.30 -14.86 23.29
CA PRO A 60 0.69 -13.53 23.16
C PRO A 60 1.30 -12.69 22.04
N ASN A 61 2.42 -13.12 21.45
CA ASN A 61 3.21 -12.30 20.53
C ASN A 61 3.05 -12.75 19.09
N PHE A 62 3.06 -11.77 18.17
CA PHE A 62 3.11 -12.06 16.74
C PHE A 62 4.42 -12.78 16.39
N PRO A 63 4.41 -13.67 15.38
CA PRO A 63 5.62 -14.32 14.90
C PRO A 63 6.60 -13.28 14.32
N ASN A 64 7.90 -13.53 14.48
CA ASN A 64 8.94 -12.61 14.01
C ASN A 64 9.18 -12.70 12.50
N SER A 65 8.81 -13.81 11.85
CA SER A 65 8.92 -13.99 10.40
C SER A 65 7.51 -14.10 9.81
N LEU A 66 7.27 -13.34 8.75
CA LEU A 66 6.02 -13.35 7.99
C LEU A 66 6.32 -13.32 6.50
N LYS A 67 5.55 -14.07 5.70
CA LYS A 67 5.57 -13.94 4.25
C LYS A 67 4.49 -12.97 3.82
N LEU A 68 4.86 -11.85 3.20
CA LEU A 68 3.94 -10.79 2.79
C LEU A 68 4.36 -10.18 1.45
N PHE A 69 3.40 -9.55 0.78
CA PHE A 69 3.65 -8.75 -0.41
C PHE A 69 4.03 -7.33 -0.01
N PHE A 70 4.99 -6.73 -0.73
CA PHE A 70 5.36 -5.34 -0.48
C PHE A 70 4.39 -4.37 -1.17
N GLN A 71 3.89 -3.38 -0.42
CA GLN A 71 3.02 -2.34 -0.95
C GLN A 71 3.81 -1.08 -1.30
N GLU A 72 4.31 -0.38 -0.28
CA GLU A 72 4.98 0.91 -0.47
C GLU A 72 5.88 1.29 0.71
N LEU A 73 6.72 2.30 0.53
CA LEU A 73 7.39 2.99 1.62
C LEU A 73 6.59 4.23 2.01
N LYS A 74 6.13 4.29 3.26
CA LYS A 74 5.34 5.42 3.79
C LYS A 74 5.91 5.92 5.10
N GLY A 75 6.37 7.17 5.10
CA GLY A 75 7.00 7.77 6.29
C GLY A 75 8.22 6.96 6.74
N ASN A 76 8.18 6.41 7.95
CA ASN A 76 9.26 5.61 8.53
C ASN A 76 9.07 4.09 8.37
N TYR A 77 8.05 3.69 7.62
CA TYR A 77 7.60 2.30 7.50
C TYR A 77 7.73 1.80 6.06
N ALA A 78 8.07 0.53 5.93
CA ALA A 78 7.78 -0.28 4.77
C ALA A 78 6.47 -1.01 5.06
N ILE A 79 5.48 -0.80 4.20
CA ILE A 79 4.15 -1.38 4.35
C ILE A 79 4.08 -2.64 3.50
N PHE A 80 3.64 -3.72 4.14
CA PHE A 80 3.40 -5.00 3.52
C PHE A 80 1.95 -5.40 3.74
N TYR A 81 1.46 -6.36 2.95
CA TYR A 81 0.11 -6.90 3.07
C TYR A 81 0.09 -8.40 2.80
N ASP A 82 -0.85 -9.09 3.42
CA ASP A 82 -1.11 -10.48 3.12
C ASP A 82 -2.03 -10.64 1.89
N TRP A 83 -2.34 -11.87 1.53
CA TRP A 83 -3.27 -12.17 0.44
C TRP A 83 -4.67 -11.59 0.60
N ASN A 84 -5.12 -11.36 1.84
CA ASN A 84 -6.43 -10.78 2.13
C ASN A 84 -6.39 -9.23 2.11
N GLY A 85 -5.21 -8.64 1.91
CA GLY A 85 -5.00 -7.20 1.94
C GLY A 85 -4.85 -6.62 3.35
N GLU A 86 -4.72 -7.46 4.39
CA GLU A 86 -4.45 -6.97 5.74
C GLU A 86 -3.00 -6.51 5.84
N THR A 87 -2.82 -5.25 6.23
CA THR A 87 -1.50 -4.61 6.21
C THR A 87 -0.70 -4.83 7.50
N VAL A 88 0.62 -4.88 7.36
CA VAL A 88 1.61 -4.96 8.43
C VAL A 88 2.70 -3.94 8.19
N TYR A 89 3.10 -3.22 9.25
CA TYR A 89 4.02 -2.10 9.14
C TYR A 89 5.39 -2.50 9.70
N TYR A 90 6.43 -2.33 8.89
CA TYR A 90 7.81 -2.57 9.29
C TYR A 90 8.57 -1.26 9.35
N LYS A 91 8.88 -0.79 10.55
CA LYS A 91 9.68 0.40 10.80
C LYS A 91 11.11 0.14 10.37
N TYR A 92 11.61 0.88 9.39
CA TYR A 92 12.98 0.72 8.88
C TYR A 92 13.90 1.88 9.27
N ARG A 93 13.34 2.96 9.82
CA ARG A 93 14.11 4.12 10.28
C ARG A 93 13.43 4.77 11.48
N ILE A 94 14.20 5.42 12.35
CA ILE A 94 13.63 6.12 13.51
C ILE A 94 12.99 7.44 13.09
N ASN A 95 13.62 8.15 12.16
CA ASN A 95 13.15 9.44 11.65
C ASN A 95 13.62 9.67 10.20
N LYS A 96 13.24 10.81 9.62
CA LYS A 96 13.55 11.14 8.21
C LYS A 96 15.05 11.24 7.89
N PHE A 97 15.90 11.47 8.89
CA PHE A 97 17.35 11.64 8.75
C PHE A 97 18.12 10.33 8.91
N ASP A 98 17.51 9.33 9.52
CA ASP A 98 18.08 7.99 9.63
C ASP A 98 18.04 7.29 8.26
N LYS A 99 19.23 7.01 7.74
CA LYS A 99 19.46 6.38 6.43
C LYS A 99 19.98 4.96 6.54
N SER A 100 20.06 4.39 7.74
CA SER A 100 20.70 3.09 8.02
C SER A 100 20.18 1.96 7.14
N LYS A 101 18.86 1.74 7.12
CA LYS A 101 18.20 0.70 6.32
C LYS A 101 17.63 1.22 4.99
N LEU A 102 17.82 2.51 4.67
CA LEU A 102 17.20 3.14 3.48
C LEU A 102 17.65 2.49 2.17
N ARG A 103 18.94 2.14 2.06
CA ARG A 103 19.46 1.43 0.87
C ARG A 103 18.89 0.03 0.73
N GLN A 104 18.56 -0.62 1.85
CA GLN A 104 17.98 -1.96 1.86
C GLN A 104 16.54 -1.90 1.35
N VAL A 105 15.68 -1.10 2.00
CA VAL A 105 14.24 -1.04 1.66
C VAL A 105 13.96 -0.48 0.27
N ARG A 106 14.87 0.30 -0.32
CA ARG A 106 14.77 0.76 -1.71
C ARG A 106 14.84 -0.36 -2.75
N LYS A 107 15.27 -1.56 -2.35
CA LYS A 107 15.29 -2.75 -3.22
C LYS A 107 13.93 -3.46 -3.28
N LEU A 108 13.02 -3.13 -2.36
CA LEU A 108 11.69 -3.73 -2.35
C LEU A 108 10.93 -3.31 -3.61
N SER A 109 10.34 -4.29 -4.28
CA SER A 109 9.55 -4.10 -5.49
C SER A 109 8.07 -4.24 -5.16
N GLU A 110 7.26 -3.23 -5.52
CA GLU A 110 5.81 -3.25 -5.29
C GLU A 110 5.19 -4.52 -5.88
N GLY A 111 4.37 -5.20 -5.06
CA GLY A 111 3.71 -6.46 -5.39
C GLY A 111 4.59 -7.71 -5.33
N ALA A 112 5.91 -7.60 -5.09
CA ALA A 112 6.76 -8.78 -4.91
C ALA A 112 6.57 -9.40 -3.53
N ALA A 113 6.76 -10.72 -3.44
CA ALA A 113 6.62 -11.49 -2.21
C ALA A 113 7.96 -11.57 -1.47
N TYR A 114 7.90 -11.36 -0.16
CA TYR A 114 9.07 -11.40 0.71
C TYR A 114 8.78 -12.26 1.93
N GLU A 115 9.79 -12.95 2.44
CA GLU A 115 9.85 -13.36 3.84
C GLU A 115 10.51 -12.21 4.62
N ILE A 116 9.77 -11.59 5.53
CA ILE A 116 10.20 -10.44 6.30
C ILE A 116 10.39 -10.87 7.75
N ASN A 117 11.57 -10.56 8.29
CA ASN A 117 11.90 -10.73 9.69
C ASN A 117 11.83 -9.39 10.41
N GLY A 118 11.12 -9.35 11.52
CA GLY A 118 11.00 -8.18 12.37
C GLY A 118 10.76 -8.51 13.84
N ARG A 119 10.96 -7.53 14.70
CA ARG A 119 10.63 -7.63 16.13
C ARG A 119 9.34 -6.87 16.38
N TRP A 120 8.33 -7.53 16.93
CA TRP A 120 7.05 -6.89 17.21
C TRP A 120 7.23 -5.74 18.21
N GLU A 121 6.87 -4.51 17.80
CA GLU A 121 7.00 -3.30 18.64
C GLU A 121 5.66 -2.86 19.23
N GLY A 122 4.53 -3.19 18.56
CA GLY A 122 3.21 -2.76 19.01
C GLY A 122 2.15 -2.78 17.92
N LEU A 123 1.16 -1.90 18.05
CA LEU A 123 0.02 -1.78 17.15
C LEU A 123 -0.24 -0.32 16.81
N ILE A 124 -0.68 -0.07 15.58
CA ILE A 124 -1.42 1.14 15.24
C ILE A 124 -2.90 0.81 15.39
N VAL A 125 -3.60 1.59 16.20
CA VAL A 125 -5.05 1.50 16.40
C VAL A 125 -5.69 2.78 15.89
N PHE A 126 -6.73 2.65 15.08
CA PHE A 126 -7.58 3.77 14.70
C PHE A 126 -8.70 3.85 15.74
N GLN A 127 -8.64 4.84 16.64
CA GLN A 127 -9.79 5.16 17.46
C GLN A 127 -10.87 5.80 16.56
N VAL A 128 -12.05 6.11 17.08
CA VAL A 128 -13.20 6.69 16.34
C VAL A 128 -12.83 7.95 15.51
N SER A 129 -11.65 8.54 15.73
CA SER A 129 -11.01 9.56 14.91
C SER A 129 -10.06 8.97 13.84
N THR A 130 -9.94 9.65 12.70
CA THR A 130 -9.03 9.32 11.58
C THR A 130 -7.53 9.37 11.92
N VAL A 131 -7.17 9.63 13.18
CA VAL A 131 -5.77 9.78 13.61
C VAL A 131 -5.24 8.43 14.11
N PRO A 132 -4.23 7.84 13.45
CA PRO A 132 -3.62 6.60 13.91
C PRO A 132 -2.86 6.83 15.23
N LEU A 133 -3.17 6.03 16.26
CA LEU A 133 -2.44 6.01 17.52
C LEU A 133 -1.54 4.77 17.57
N PHE A 134 -0.24 4.98 17.77
CA PHE A 134 0.68 3.88 18.04
C PHE A 134 0.68 3.54 19.54
N LYS A 135 0.40 2.28 19.87
CA LYS A 135 0.54 1.70 21.21
C LYS A 135 1.72 0.74 21.24
N LYS A 136 2.51 0.78 22.31
CA LYS A 136 3.66 -0.13 22.49
C LYS A 136 3.20 -1.52 22.93
N ALA A 137 3.99 -2.54 22.60
CA ALA A 137 3.72 -3.94 22.97
C ALA A 137 3.40 -4.15 24.46
N SER A 138 4.02 -3.38 25.37
CA SER A 138 3.79 -3.45 26.82
C SER A 138 2.43 -2.93 27.29
N GLU A 139 1.74 -2.14 26.48
CA GLU A 139 0.50 -1.43 26.83
C GLU A 139 -0.74 -2.07 26.17
N ILE A 140 -0.56 -3.15 25.41
CA ILE A 140 -1.57 -3.74 24.54
C ILE A 140 -2.17 -5.00 25.18
N SER A 141 -3.50 -5.04 25.29
CA SER A 141 -4.24 -6.23 25.71
C SER A 141 -4.37 -7.25 24.57
N LEU A 142 -4.68 -8.51 24.89
CA LEU A 142 -4.90 -9.54 23.86
C LEU A 142 -6.08 -9.19 22.95
N GLU A 143 -7.15 -8.60 23.49
CA GLU A 143 -8.33 -8.16 22.75
C GLU A 143 -7.98 -7.12 21.69
N GLU A 144 -7.12 -6.15 22.03
CA GLU A 144 -6.66 -5.13 21.09
C GLU A 144 -5.80 -5.71 19.95
N LYS A 145 -5.03 -6.77 20.22
CA LYS A 145 -4.28 -7.49 19.16
C LYS A 145 -5.23 -8.18 18.17
N LYS A 146 -6.37 -8.67 18.66
CA LYS A 146 -7.37 -9.36 17.84
C LYS A 146 -8.34 -8.43 17.12
N ASP A 147 -8.31 -7.13 17.42
CA ASP A 147 -9.14 -6.15 16.71
C ASP A 147 -8.86 -6.18 15.19
N LYS A 148 -9.93 -6.13 14.40
CA LYS A 148 -9.87 -6.09 12.94
C LYS A 148 -9.14 -4.83 12.44
N PHE A 149 -9.31 -3.71 13.13
CA PHE A 149 -8.73 -2.43 12.71
C PHE A 149 -7.33 -2.17 13.29
N SER A 150 -6.79 -3.09 14.10
CA SER A 150 -5.42 -2.97 14.59
C SER A 150 -4.43 -3.38 13.51
N ILE A 151 -3.37 -2.60 13.33
CA ILE A 151 -2.29 -2.88 12.38
C ILE A 151 -1.04 -3.23 13.18
N PRO A 152 -0.49 -4.45 13.06
CA PRO A 152 0.72 -4.83 13.76
C PRO A 152 1.93 -4.09 13.20
N VAL A 153 2.80 -3.64 14.10
CA VAL A 153 4.01 -2.87 13.80
C VAL A 153 5.23 -3.60 14.32
N PHE A 154 6.25 -3.71 13.47
CA PHE A 154 7.52 -4.37 13.76
C PHE A 154 8.70 -3.43 13.51
N ASP A 155 9.80 -3.60 14.24
CA ASP A 155 11.11 -3.09 13.80
C ASP A 155 11.69 -4.05 12.75
N LEU A 156 12.05 -3.52 11.59
CA LEU A 156 12.53 -4.32 10.46
C LEU A 156 13.92 -4.88 10.76
N VAL A 157 14.06 -6.19 10.86
CA VAL A 157 15.38 -6.83 11.02
C VAL A 157 15.98 -7.14 9.65
N GLY A 158 15.20 -7.68 8.73
CA GLY A 158 15.64 -7.99 7.38
C GLY A 158 14.52 -8.59 6.53
N PHE A 159 14.80 -8.83 5.25
CA PHE A 159 13.86 -9.49 4.35
C PHE A 159 14.61 -10.25 3.26
N LYS A 160 13.96 -11.29 2.74
CA LYS A 160 14.43 -12.08 1.61
C LYS A 160 13.31 -12.14 0.58
N GLU A 161 13.62 -11.83 -0.67
CA GLU A 161 12.67 -12.01 -1.77
C GLU A 161 12.41 -13.50 -1.97
N LEU A 162 11.14 -13.86 -2.02
CA LEU A 162 10.75 -15.20 -2.41
C LEU A 162 10.82 -15.23 -3.94
N ALA A 163 11.73 -15.99 -4.51
CA ALA A 163 11.72 -16.28 -5.95
C ALA A 163 11.04 -17.64 -6.17
N LEU A 164 10.38 -17.82 -7.32
CA LEU A 164 10.01 -19.16 -7.77
C LEU A 164 11.29 -19.87 -8.22
N ASP A 165 11.73 -20.88 -7.48
CA ASP A 165 12.66 -21.89 -7.97
C ASP A 165 11.91 -22.85 -8.91
N GLU A 166 11.37 -22.35 -10.02
CA GLU A 166 10.83 -23.18 -11.10
C GLU A 166 11.30 -22.63 -12.44
N ILE A 167 12.29 -23.29 -13.04
CA ILE A 167 12.29 -23.92 -14.38
C ILE A 167 13.69 -24.52 -14.57
N LEU A 168 13.87 -25.80 -14.22
CA LEU A 168 14.84 -26.71 -14.84
C LEU A 168 14.34 -28.16 -14.62
N TYR A 169 13.31 -28.57 -15.36
CA TYR A 169 13.04 -29.97 -15.69
C TYR A 169 12.47 -30.05 -17.10
#